data_AF-A0A1A9HVN2-F1
#
_entry.id   AF-A0A1A9HVN2-F1
#
_cell.length_a   1.000
_cell.length_b   1.000
_cell.length_c   1.000
_cell.angle_alpha   90.00
_cell.angle_beta   90.00
_cell.angle_gamma   90.00
#
_symmetry.space_group_name_H-M   'P 1'
#
loop_
_entity.id
_entity.type
_entity.pdbx_description
1 polymer ?
#
loop_
_entity_poly.entity_id
_entity_poly.type
_entity_poly.pdbx_seq_one_letter_code
_entity_poly.pdbx_strand_id
1 'polypeptide(L)'
;MASGFTIPTTLSFTASSRVSVPIVNQSKSCHQKIINFARKISIQQFFYGSKRKIQDVFKLRDRNPLMAIVIILAAIIALVLAILFYPVKLFLFGVTCSCHYKEAPTTSDIIPTISDIIPTIIVHKKPVEVPLRIELTSEETQIVDELKITLFNQIVNTDGKLRTFKINMHPDILQQAPKPCAFLKRLTEAPQGTKCDYNELRTILRRLNVYDRDWSMIFLPYFESLSKEDNSFPDKWTFPILAHFLLEALKDPKIPNDKKREATKYISLAAGSCKPTWGEAMSRALTKLYSTSAEGENQILIWVQEFKETLLLQEHENIACKEEIELGIDPKSEATRDQQWHAINGMKAQYGESLGLVTHHLQKNLRALTQRQASLETEKGRTQYRELYLNFYHSYQHSSLNLIQSVYKAFLEAEAHTQNVVRDYALSSLQKWTNLPGTTAHIELFNSYLINEVTCDLNQVGIAYLLYILNIIAPEEDS
;
A
#
# COMPACT_ATOMS: atom_id res chain seq x y z
N MET A 1 -2.62 -41.74 -73.03
CA MET A 1 -1.90 -40.88 -72.06
C MET A 1 -1.00 -41.80 -71.25
N ALA A 2 0.12 -42.26 -71.81
CA ALA A 2 1.48 -41.71 -71.62
C ALA A 2 1.91 -41.77 -70.13
N SER A 3 2.59 -42.85 -69.73
CA SER A 3 4.04 -42.95 -69.41
C SER A 3 4.42 -42.21 -68.12
N GLY A 4 5.06 -42.77 -67.09
CA GLY A 4 6.15 -43.75 -67.04
C GLY A 4 7.24 -43.19 -66.09
N PHE A 5 8.12 -44.06 -65.58
CA PHE A 5 9.46 -43.76 -65.02
C PHE A 5 9.66 -43.27 -63.56
N THR A 6 9.90 -44.26 -62.70
CA THR A 6 11.08 -44.51 -61.81
C THR A 6 12.18 -43.45 -61.55
N ILE A 7 12.48 -43.24 -60.23
CA ILE A 7 13.79 -43.39 -59.50
C ILE A 7 14.93 -42.37 -59.87
N PRO A 8 16.00 -42.04 -59.07
CA PRO A 8 16.49 -42.50 -57.75
C PRO A 8 17.08 -41.44 -56.76
N THR A 9 17.48 -41.93 -55.58
CA THR A 9 18.77 -41.75 -54.84
C THR A 9 19.25 -40.41 -54.22
N THR A 10 19.76 -40.61 -52.98
CA THR A 10 21.06 -40.11 -52.42
C THR A 10 21.16 -38.64 -52.03
N LEU A 11 21.93 -38.18 -51.04
CA LEU A 11 23.07 -38.62 -50.20
C LEU A 11 22.98 -37.71 -48.93
N SER A 12 23.14 -38.16 -47.69
CA SER A 12 24.35 -38.62 -46.98
C SER A 12 25.13 -37.53 -46.22
N PHE A 13 25.63 -37.95 -45.05
CA PHE A 13 26.87 -37.55 -44.36
C PHE A 13 26.94 -36.21 -43.59
N THR A 14 26.93 -36.39 -42.27
CA THR A 14 27.94 -35.91 -41.29
C THR A 14 28.36 -34.45 -41.29
N ALA A 15 28.20 -33.82 -40.12
CA ALA A 15 29.36 -33.45 -39.29
C ALA A 15 28.87 -33.00 -37.92
N SER A 16 29.02 -33.87 -36.92
CA SER A 16 29.08 -33.44 -35.53
C SER A 16 30.42 -32.74 -35.33
N SER A 17 30.44 -31.43 -35.48
CA SER A 17 31.52 -30.58 -34.99
C SER A 17 31.22 -30.22 -33.54
N ARG A 18 32.01 -30.80 -32.63
CA ARG A 18 32.23 -30.21 -31.30
C ARG A 18 32.76 -28.79 -31.50
N VAL A 19 32.03 -27.78 -31.03
CA VAL A 19 32.60 -26.45 -30.80
C VAL A 19 32.02 -25.91 -29.49
N SER A 20 32.89 -25.95 -28.47
CA SER A 20 32.99 -25.06 -27.30
C SER A 20 31.77 -24.25 -26.89
N VAL A 21 31.26 -24.57 -25.69
CA VAL A 21 30.48 -23.67 -24.83
C VAL A 21 31.27 -22.38 -24.62
N PRO A 22 30.75 -21.19 -24.99
CA PRO A 22 31.30 -19.94 -24.51
C PRO A 22 30.75 -19.68 -23.10
N ILE A 23 31.61 -19.79 -22.10
CA ILE A 23 31.42 -19.19 -20.77
C ILE A 23 31.46 -17.68 -20.94
N VAL A 24 30.36 -17.02 -21.34
CA VAL A 24 30.22 -15.56 -21.16
C VAL A 24 28.74 -15.15 -21.11
N ASN A 25 28.26 -14.65 -19.95
CA ASN A 25 27.58 -13.33 -19.84
C ASN A 25 26.93 -13.02 -18.46
N GLN A 26 27.14 -13.78 -17.38
CA GLN A 26 26.67 -13.34 -16.06
C GLN A 26 27.52 -12.21 -15.42
N SER A 27 28.81 -12.10 -15.75
CA SER A 27 29.66 -11.03 -15.18
C SER A 27 29.37 -9.64 -15.76
N LYS A 28 28.84 -9.54 -16.98
CA LYS A 28 28.50 -8.26 -17.61
C LYS A 28 27.33 -7.56 -16.94
N SER A 29 26.36 -8.32 -16.39
CA SER A 29 25.20 -7.77 -15.68
C SER A 29 25.58 -7.04 -14.38
N CYS A 30 26.48 -7.63 -13.58
CA CYS A 30 26.94 -7.02 -12.34
C CYS A 30 27.84 -5.79 -12.60
N HIS A 31 28.73 -5.89 -13.59
CA HIS A 31 29.62 -4.79 -13.97
C HIS A 31 28.83 -3.59 -14.54
N GLN A 32 27.81 -3.84 -15.36
CA GLN A 32 26.95 -2.79 -15.90
C GLN A 32 26.08 -2.12 -14.82
N LYS A 33 25.62 -2.88 -13.81
CA LYS A 33 24.89 -2.34 -12.64
C LYS A 33 25.77 -1.43 -11.79
N ILE A 34 27.03 -1.79 -11.56
CA ILE A 34 28.01 -0.95 -10.84
C ILE A 34 28.34 0.31 -11.64
N ILE A 35 28.55 0.19 -12.96
CA ILE A 35 28.84 1.34 -13.84
C ILE A 35 27.64 2.31 -13.92
N ASN A 36 26.41 1.79 -14.01
CA ASN A 36 25.20 2.62 -14.06
C ASN A 36 24.90 3.31 -12.73
N PHE A 37 25.22 2.69 -11.60
CA PHE A 37 25.12 3.31 -10.29
C PHE A 37 26.23 4.34 -10.04
N ALA A 38 27.46 4.07 -10.47
CA ALA A 38 28.55 5.05 -10.47
C ALA A 38 28.22 6.29 -11.30
N ARG A 39 27.52 6.12 -12.44
CA ARG A 39 26.96 7.23 -13.24
C ARG A 39 25.84 7.99 -12.52
N LYS A 40 25.03 7.32 -11.69
CA LYS A 40 23.96 7.96 -10.89
C LYS A 40 24.49 8.72 -9.67
N ILE A 41 25.57 8.27 -9.04
CA ILE A 41 26.35 9.09 -8.08
C ILE A 41 27.25 10.04 -8.88
N SER A 42 26.65 10.72 -9.85
CA SER A 42 27.28 11.85 -10.51
C SER A 42 27.47 12.93 -9.44
N ILE A 43 28.73 13.30 -9.24
CA ILE A 43 29.18 14.46 -8.46
C ILE A 43 28.28 15.69 -8.71
N GLN A 44 27.68 15.80 -9.90
CA GLN A 44 26.75 16.89 -10.25
C GLN A 44 25.53 17.01 -9.32
N GLN A 45 24.94 15.93 -8.79
CA GLN A 45 23.79 16.04 -7.87
C GLN A 45 24.20 16.61 -6.51
N PHE A 46 25.39 16.23 -6.03
CA PHE A 46 25.95 16.78 -4.79
C PHE A 46 26.32 18.26 -4.97
N PHE A 47 26.90 18.62 -6.12
CA PHE A 47 27.21 20.01 -6.45
C PHE A 47 25.95 20.86 -6.68
N TYR A 48 24.87 20.31 -7.24
CA TYR A 48 23.60 21.03 -7.41
C TYR A 48 22.92 21.34 -6.07
N GLY A 49 22.87 20.36 -5.16
CA GLY A 49 22.33 20.56 -3.81
C GLY A 49 23.17 21.53 -2.96
N SER A 50 24.50 21.45 -3.10
CA SER A 50 25.44 22.33 -2.40
C SER A 50 25.40 23.77 -2.93
N LYS A 51 25.33 23.94 -4.26
CA LYS A 51 25.21 25.26 -4.91
C LYS A 51 23.95 26.00 -4.47
N ARG A 52 22.81 25.30 -4.34
CA ARG A 52 21.55 25.89 -3.90
C ARG A 52 21.63 26.38 -2.45
N LYS A 53 22.17 25.57 -1.54
CA LYS A 53 22.38 25.96 -0.14
C LYS A 53 23.39 27.09 0.03
N ILE A 54 24.47 27.09 -0.77
CA ILE A 54 25.45 28.19 -0.79
C ILE A 54 24.78 29.48 -1.29
N GLN A 55 23.97 29.43 -2.36
CA GLN A 55 23.22 30.58 -2.86
C GLN A 55 22.20 31.12 -1.84
N ASP A 56 21.57 30.26 -1.06
CA ASP A 56 20.64 30.68 -0.01
C ASP A 56 21.36 31.33 1.18
N VAL A 57 22.58 30.90 1.51
CA VAL A 57 23.44 31.54 2.52
C VAL A 57 23.98 32.90 2.02
N PHE A 58 24.34 33.02 0.74
CA PHE A 58 24.76 34.30 0.14
C PHE A 58 23.63 35.34 0.02
N LYS A 59 22.35 34.92 0.11
CA LYS A 59 21.20 35.83 0.15
C LYS A 59 20.91 36.42 1.54
N LEU A 60 21.53 35.89 2.60
CA LEU A 60 21.37 36.36 3.98
C LEU A 60 22.61 37.16 4.46
N ARG A 61 22.66 38.44 4.04
CA ARG A 61 23.28 39.60 4.72
C ARG A 61 24.81 39.81 4.70
N ASP A 62 25.13 41.10 4.94
CA ASP A 62 26.34 41.91 4.74
C ASP A 62 27.76 41.36 4.97
N ARG A 63 28.61 41.69 3.98
CA ARG A 63 30.03 42.11 3.98
C ARG A 63 30.91 41.81 5.21
N ASN A 64 31.09 40.54 5.59
CA ASN A 64 32.24 40.15 6.42
C ASN A 64 33.15 39.14 5.66
N PRO A 65 34.34 39.55 5.17
CA PRO A 65 35.19 38.70 4.33
C PRO A 65 35.68 37.42 5.05
N LEU A 66 35.74 37.45 6.38
CA LEU A 66 36.08 36.27 7.20
C LEU A 66 35.05 35.15 7.07
N MET A 67 33.75 35.48 7.02
CA MET A 67 32.69 34.48 6.86
C MET A 67 32.72 33.82 5.49
N ALA A 68 33.07 34.58 4.44
CA ALA A 68 33.24 34.04 3.10
C ALA A 68 34.39 33.00 3.05
N ILE A 69 35.52 33.29 3.71
CA ILE A 69 36.66 32.37 3.79
C ILE A 69 36.26 31.10 4.56
N VAL A 70 35.55 31.21 5.68
CA VAL A 70 35.08 30.05 6.46
C VAL A 70 34.13 29.17 5.64
N ILE A 71 33.23 29.75 4.85
CA ILE A 71 32.31 29.01 3.98
C ILE A 71 33.09 28.29 2.85
N ILE A 72 34.07 28.96 2.23
CA ILE A 72 34.93 28.36 1.21
C ILE A 72 35.72 27.19 1.80
N LEU A 73 36.29 27.37 2.99
CA LEU A 73 37.05 26.32 3.67
C LEU A 73 36.15 25.12 4.02
N ALA A 74 34.93 25.37 4.52
CA ALA A 74 33.96 24.32 4.83
C ALA A 74 33.53 23.56 3.56
N ALA A 75 33.36 24.25 2.43
CA ALA A 75 33.05 23.61 1.15
C ALA A 75 34.20 22.74 0.64
N ILE A 76 35.45 23.19 0.78
CA ILE A 76 36.65 22.41 0.43
C ILE A 76 36.75 21.17 1.33
N ILE A 77 36.57 21.31 2.64
CA ILE A 77 36.60 20.19 3.58
C ILE A 77 35.49 19.17 3.24
N ALA A 78 34.27 19.63 2.97
CA ALA A 78 33.17 18.75 2.58
C ALA A 78 33.47 18.00 1.27
N LEU A 79 34.11 18.67 0.29
CA LEU A 79 34.54 18.04 -0.95
C LEU A 79 35.61 16.97 -0.72
N VAL A 80 36.62 17.27 0.10
CA VAL A 80 37.70 16.34 0.46
C VAL A 80 37.13 15.12 1.18
N LEU A 81 36.23 15.31 2.15
CA LEU A 81 35.56 14.21 2.85
C LEU A 81 34.69 13.38 1.89
N ALA A 82 33.97 14.00 0.96
CA ALA A 82 33.18 13.27 -0.03
C ALA A 82 34.05 12.37 -0.92
N ILE A 83 35.22 12.86 -1.35
CA ILE A 83 36.19 12.08 -2.14
C ILE A 83 36.77 10.92 -1.31
N LEU A 84 37.11 11.17 -0.04
CA LEU A 84 37.65 10.16 0.87
C LEU A 84 36.64 9.07 1.26
N PHE A 85 35.37 9.42 1.47
CA PHE A 85 34.33 8.47 1.87
C PHE A 85 33.68 7.74 0.68
N TYR A 86 33.88 8.21 -0.55
CA TYR A 86 33.38 7.55 -1.75
C TYR A 86 33.85 6.08 -1.90
N PRO A 87 35.16 5.75 -1.78
CA PRO A 87 35.63 4.37 -1.86
C PRO A 87 35.11 3.49 -0.71
N VAL A 88 34.98 4.05 0.51
CA VAL A 88 34.43 3.32 1.67
C VAL A 88 32.96 2.97 1.46
N LYS A 89 32.17 3.90 0.91
CA LYS A 89 30.76 3.68 0.61
C LYS A 89 30.55 2.65 -0.50
N LEU A 90 31.40 2.68 -1.54
CA LEU A 90 31.42 1.65 -2.59
C LEU A 90 31.81 0.28 -2.05
N PHE A 91 32.78 0.22 -1.14
CA PHE A 91 33.21 -1.03 -0.51
C PHE A 91 32.13 -1.63 0.38
N LEU A 92 31.51 -0.84 1.27
CA LEU A 92 30.41 -1.29 2.13
C LEU A 92 29.21 -1.79 1.31
N PHE A 93 28.95 -1.17 0.16
CA PHE A 93 27.90 -1.60 -0.77
C PHE A 93 28.26 -2.90 -1.49
N GLY A 94 29.51 -3.07 -1.91
CA GLY A 94 30.01 -4.35 -2.45
C GLY A 94 29.81 -5.49 -1.46
N VAL A 95 30.13 -5.27 -0.19
CA VAL A 95 29.91 -6.25 0.88
C VAL A 95 28.42 -6.53 1.11
N THR A 96 27.56 -5.52 1.16
CA THR A 96 26.10 -5.72 1.36
C THR A 96 25.42 -6.39 0.16
N CYS A 97 25.82 -6.09 -1.07
CA CYS A 97 25.33 -6.79 -2.26
C CYS A 97 25.80 -8.25 -2.34
N SER A 98 27.00 -8.57 -1.86
CA SER A 98 27.47 -9.96 -1.78
C SER A 98 26.85 -10.74 -0.61
N CYS A 99 26.46 -10.07 0.48
CA CYS A 99 25.83 -10.72 1.65
C CYS A 99 24.32 -10.98 1.51
N HIS A 100 23.63 -10.38 0.55
CA HIS A 100 22.23 -10.71 0.22
C HIS A 100 22.08 -11.88 -0.77
N TYR A 101 23.19 -12.54 -1.12
CA TYR A 101 23.21 -13.78 -1.91
C TYR A 101 23.37 -15.03 -1.01
N LYS A 102 22.81 -15.00 0.22
CA LYS A 102 22.63 -16.22 1.01
C LYS A 102 21.27 -16.81 0.73
N GLU A 103 21.31 -18.10 0.42
CA GLU A 103 20.21 -19.02 0.16
C GLU A 103 18.98 -18.77 1.06
N ALA A 104 17.80 -18.96 0.47
CA ALA A 104 16.54 -18.96 1.18
C ALA A 104 16.61 -19.88 2.41
N PRO A 105 16.15 -19.45 3.60
CA PRO A 105 16.06 -20.32 4.74
C PRO A 105 15.03 -21.41 4.44
N THR A 106 15.50 -22.66 4.45
CA THR A 106 14.66 -23.84 4.48
C THR A 106 13.76 -23.76 5.72
N THR A 107 12.47 -23.90 5.49
CA THR A 107 11.40 -23.94 6.49
C THR A 107 11.53 -25.18 7.39
N SER A 108 12.23 -25.05 8.52
CA SER A 108 11.99 -25.86 9.70
C SER A 108 12.65 -25.21 10.91
N ASP A 109 11.91 -24.36 11.60
CA ASP A 109 11.97 -24.23 13.07
C ASP A 109 10.85 -23.28 13.51
N ILE A 110 10.18 -23.65 14.60
CA ILE A 110 9.08 -22.96 15.30
C ILE A 110 7.65 -23.30 14.81
N ILE A 111 7.14 -24.48 15.21
CA ILE A 111 5.82 -24.60 15.88
C ILE A 111 5.95 -25.64 17.01
N PRO A 112 5.52 -25.34 18.25
CA PRO A 112 5.55 -26.28 19.36
C PRO A 112 4.39 -27.31 19.28
N THR A 113 4.78 -28.57 19.40
CA THR A 113 4.12 -29.70 20.08
C THR A 113 2.59 -29.70 20.20
N ILE A 114 1.92 -30.47 19.34
CA ILE A 114 0.82 -31.38 19.73
C ILE A 114 1.01 -32.68 18.96
N SER A 115 1.78 -33.60 19.55
CA SER A 115 1.69 -35.02 19.25
C SER A 115 0.48 -35.56 20.02
N ASP A 116 -0.48 -36.16 19.34
CA ASP A 116 -0.87 -37.56 19.58
C ASP A 116 -2.12 -37.93 18.77
N ILE A 117 -2.13 -39.18 18.32
CA ILE A 117 -3.24 -39.94 17.70
C ILE A 117 -3.39 -39.78 16.18
N ILE A 118 -2.60 -40.56 15.43
CA ILE A 118 -3.03 -41.55 14.40
C ILE A 118 -1.74 -42.07 13.70
N PRO A 119 -1.49 -43.40 13.64
CA PRO A 119 -0.36 -43.95 12.89
C PRO A 119 -0.71 -44.20 11.42
N THR A 120 0.35 -44.32 10.60
CA THR A 120 0.42 -44.96 9.25
C THR A 120 -0.16 -44.12 8.08
N ILE A 121 0.52 -43.79 6.97
CA ILE A 121 1.74 -44.24 6.27
C ILE A 121 2.35 -43.00 5.60
N ILE A 122 3.59 -42.63 5.93
CA ILE A 122 4.33 -41.58 5.22
C ILE A 122 5.09 -42.24 4.07
N VAL A 123 4.61 -42.04 2.84
CA VAL A 123 5.46 -42.16 1.65
C VAL A 123 6.23 -40.85 1.53
N HIS A 124 7.50 -40.85 1.94
CA HIS A 124 8.44 -39.78 1.65
C HIS A 124 8.72 -39.72 0.15
N LYS A 125 7.87 -39.03 -0.62
CA LYS A 125 8.31 -38.42 -1.88
C LYS A 125 8.92 -37.07 -1.56
N LYS A 126 10.26 -37.04 -1.53
CA LYS A 126 11.04 -35.81 -1.66
C LYS A 126 10.46 -35.01 -2.84
N PRO A 127 10.08 -33.73 -2.71
CA PRO A 127 9.68 -32.95 -3.88
C PRO A 127 10.88 -32.93 -4.83
N VAL A 128 10.67 -33.48 -6.02
CA VAL A 128 11.65 -33.40 -7.10
C VAL A 128 11.68 -31.92 -7.48
N GLU A 129 12.73 -31.21 -7.06
CA GLU A 129 13.05 -29.89 -7.60
C GLU A 129 13.39 -30.07 -9.08
N VAL A 130 12.37 -29.94 -9.93
CA VAL A 130 12.57 -29.91 -11.38
C VAL A 130 13.31 -28.60 -11.67
N PRO A 131 14.53 -28.63 -12.24
CA PRO A 131 15.25 -27.41 -12.59
C PRO A 131 14.41 -26.60 -13.58
N LEU A 132 14.22 -25.31 -13.28
CA LEU A 132 13.48 -24.39 -14.13
C LEU A 132 14.11 -24.34 -15.52
N ARG A 133 13.30 -24.64 -16.55
CA ARG A 133 13.72 -24.57 -17.95
C ARG A 133 13.56 -23.14 -18.45
N ILE A 134 14.65 -22.62 -19.01
CA ILE A 134 14.71 -21.28 -19.60
C ILE A 134 14.23 -21.30 -21.05
N GLU A 135 14.59 -22.34 -21.81
CA GLU A 135 14.13 -22.50 -23.19
C GLU A 135 12.72 -23.09 -23.22
N LEU A 136 11.78 -22.31 -23.74
CA LEU A 136 10.42 -22.74 -24.01
C LEU A 136 10.38 -23.57 -25.30
N THR A 137 9.50 -24.57 -25.34
CA THR A 137 9.17 -25.24 -26.60
C THR A 137 8.44 -24.28 -27.55
N SER A 138 8.34 -24.63 -28.84
CA SER A 138 7.58 -23.82 -29.80
C SER A 138 6.09 -23.67 -29.39
N GLU A 139 5.51 -24.71 -28.79
CA GLU A 139 4.15 -24.69 -28.26
C GLU A 139 4.03 -23.79 -27.02
N GLU A 140 4.96 -23.90 -26.07
CA GLU A 140 5.02 -23.04 -24.88
C GLU A 140 5.25 -21.57 -25.26
N THR A 141 6.05 -21.30 -26.28
CA THR A 141 6.28 -19.95 -26.81
C THR A 141 5.00 -19.36 -27.42
N GLN A 142 4.27 -20.15 -28.21
CA GLN A 142 2.98 -19.73 -28.76
C GLN A 142 1.98 -19.39 -27.65
N ILE A 143 1.90 -20.23 -26.60
CA ILE A 143 1.05 -19.97 -25.43
C ILE A 143 1.45 -18.63 -24.78
N VAL A 144 2.74 -18.41 -24.55
CA VAL A 144 3.23 -17.17 -23.94
C VAL A 144 2.93 -15.95 -24.81
N ASP A 145 3.04 -16.04 -26.13
CA ASP A 145 2.76 -14.93 -27.04
C ASP A 145 1.26 -14.64 -27.14
N GLU A 146 0.39 -15.66 -27.15
CA GLU A 146 -1.07 -15.49 -27.06
C GLU A 146 -1.47 -14.85 -25.73
N LEU A 147 -0.84 -15.25 -24.63
CA LEU A 147 -1.02 -14.66 -23.32
C LEU A 147 -0.53 -13.20 -23.28
N LYS A 148 0.61 -12.89 -23.91
CA LYS A 148 1.05 -11.49 -24.03
C LYS A 148 0.00 -10.65 -24.73
N ILE A 149 -0.48 -11.14 -25.88
CA ILE A 149 -1.51 -10.46 -26.68
C ILE A 149 -2.80 -10.29 -25.86
N THR A 150 -3.23 -11.33 -25.13
CA THR A 150 -4.51 -11.29 -24.44
C THR A 150 -4.50 -10.43 -23.18
N LEU A 151 -3.42 -10.43 -22.39
CA LEU A 151 -3.39 -9.68 -21.13
C LEU A 151 -2.79 -8.28 -21.30
N PHE A 152 -1.65 -8.18 -21.98
CA PHE A 152 -0.99 -6.89 -22.09
C PHE A 152 -1.70 -5.96 -23.06
N ASN A 153 -2.40 -6.46 -24.09
CA ASN A 153 -3.23 -5.57 -24.92
C ASN A 153 -4.50 -5.12 -24.21
N GLN A 154 -4.90 -5.75 -23.09
CA GLN A 154 -6.01 -5.27 -22.27
C GLN A 154 -5.55 -4.18 -21.30
N ILE A 155 -4.26 -4.16 -20.94
CA ILE A 155 -3.73 -3.22 -19.95
C ILE A 155 -3.00 -2.05 -20.62
N VAL A 156 -2.37 -2.30 -21.75
CA VAL A 156 -1.45 -1.39 -22.43
C VAL A 156 -1.87 -1.25 -23.90
N ASN A 157 -1.80 -0.04 -24.43
CA ASN A 157 -1.99 0.29 -25.83
C ASN A 157 -0.79 -0.12 -26.68
N THR A 158 -0.97 -0.10 -28.00
CA THR A 158 0.10 -0.40 -28.97
C THR A 158 1.31 0.54 -28.87
N ASP A 159 1.15 1.72 -28.26
CA ASP A 159 2.22 2.68 -27.98
C ASP A 159 2.95 2.43 -26.64
N GLY A 160 2.60 1.37 -25.92
CA GLY A 160 3.21 1.01 -24.64
C GLY A 160 2.68 1.80 -23.44
N LYS A 161 1.64 2.63 -23.60
CA LYS A 161 0.99 3.34 -22.47
C LYS A 161 -0.20 2.59 -21.92
N LEU A 162 -0.55 2.86 -20.67
CA LEU A 162 -1.78 2.33 -20.07
C LEU A 162 -3.00 2.66 -20.93
N ARG A 163 -3.89 1.67 -21.07
CA ARG A 163 -5.22 1.86 -21.64
C ARG A 163 -6.06 2.78 -20.77
N THR A 164 -7.15 3.28 -21.33
CA THR A 164 -8.22 3.88 -20.53
C THR A 164 -9.02 2.77 -19.87
N PHE A 165 -9.34 2.96 -18.60
CA PHE A 165 -10.08 1.99 -17.81
C PHE A 165 -11.34 2.62 -17.24
N LYS A 166 -12.35 1.80 -17.02
CA LYS A 166 -13.51 2.09 -16.17
C LYS A 166 -13.39 1.30 -14.87
N ILE A 167 -13.95 1.84 -13.78
CA ILE A 167 -14.12 1.05 -12.56
C ILE A 167 -15.24 0.04 -12.78
N ASN A 168 -15.05 -1.18 -12.31
CA ASN A 168 -16.08 -2.19 -12.32
C ASN A 168 -17.09 -1.93 -11.19
N MET A 169 -18.28 -1.47 -11.57
CA MET A 169 -19.35 -1.12 -10.63
C MET A 169 -20.27 -2.30 -10.28
N HIS A 170 -19.90 -3.55 -10.63
CA HIS A 170 -20.67 -4.72 -10.24
C HIS A 170 -20.72 -4.85 -8.71
N PRO A 171 -21.89 -5.15 -8.09
CA PRO A 171 -22.05 -5.17 -6.63
C PRO A 171 -21.02 -6.03 -5.89
N ASP A 172 -20.73 -7.23 -6.40
CA ASP A 172 -19.75 -8.15 -5.79
C ASP A 172 -18.32 -7.59 -5.79
N ILE A 173 -18.00 -6.73 -6.76
CA ILE A 173 -16.68 -6.08 -6.85
C ILE A 173 -16.64 -4.85 -5.95
N LEU A 174 -17.71 -4.05 -5.94
CA LEU A 174 -17.80 -2.89 -5.06
C LEU A 174 -17.71 -3.27 -3.59
N GLN A 175 -18.31 -4.40 -3.21
CA GLN A 175 -18.28 -4.96 -1.86
C GLN A 175 -16.92 -5.51 -1.43
N GLN A 176 -15.97 -5.68 -2.35
CA GLN A 176 -14.63 -6.15 -1.97
C GLN A 176 -14.00 -5.20 -0.96
N ALA A 177 -13.61 -5.77 0.18
CA ALA A 177 -12.97 -5.09 1.29
C ALA A 177 -11.78 -5.94 1.78
N PRO A 178 -10.74 -5.31 2.34
CA PRO A 178 -9.64 -6.05 2.90
C PRO A 178 -10.10 -6.91 4.09
N LYS A 179 -9.55 -8.12 4.18
CA LYS A 179 -9.69 -8.98 5.36
C LYS A 179 -9.06 -8.25 6.56
N PRO A 180 -9.82 -8.04 7.65
CA PRO A 180 -9.29 -7.37 8.82
C PRO A 180 -8.17 -8.20 9.45
N CYS A 181 -7.10 -7.54 9.87
CA CYS A 181 -6.06 -8.20 10.64
C CYS A 181 -6.58 -8.62 12.03
N ALA A 182 -5.85 -9.50 12.71
CA ALA A 182 -6.25 -10.01 14.03
C ALA A 182 -6.53 -8.90 15.05
N PHE A 183 -5.79 -7.78 14.97
CA PHE A 183 -6.01 -6.62 15.83
C PHE A 183 -7.38 -5.97 15.58
N LEU A 184 -7.70 -5.64 14.32
CA LEU A 184 -8.98 -5.01 13.96
C LEU A 184 -10.17 -5.94 14.20
N LYS A 185 -9.98 -7.26 14.04
CA LYS A 185 -10.99 -8.25 14.40
C LYS A 185 -11.29 -8.26 15.91
N ARG A 186 -10.26 -8.20 16.77
CA ARG A 186 -10.47 -8.08 18.22
C ARG A 186 -11.20 -6.79 18.59
N LEU A 187 -10.92 -5.68 17.89
CA LEU A 187 -11.58 -4.41 18.12
C LEU A 187 -13.10 -4.52 17.89
N THR A 188 -13.53 -5.13 16.78
CA THR A 188 -14.98 -5.27 16.46
C THR A 188 -15.69 -6.30 17.34
N GLU A 189 -14.94 -7.26 17.89
CA GLU A 189 -15.45 -8.33 18.76
C GLU A 189 -15.33 -8.01 20.26
N ALA A 190 -14.76 -6.85 20.62
CA ALA A 190 -14.47 -6.48 22.00
C ALA A 190 -15.74 -6.51 22.88
N PRO A 191 -15.70 -7.16 24.05
CA PRO A 191 -16.87 -7.26 24.93
C PRO A 191 -17.22 -5.91 25.57
N GLN A 192 -18.50 -5.73 25.89
CA GLN A 192 -18.95 -4.63 26.74
C GLN A 192 -18.26 -4.72 28.11
N GLY A 193 -17.78 -3.59 28.60
CA GLY A 193 -17.03 -3.52 29.86
C GLY A 193 -15.51 -3.65 29.71
N THR A 194 -14.98 -3.72 28.48
CA THR A 194 -13.54 -3.51 28.23
C THR A 194 -13.10 -2.17 28.82
N LYS A 195 -12.05 -2.19 29.65
CA LYS A 195 -11.51 -1.00 30.32
C LYS A 195 -10.18 -0.58 29.74
N CYS A 196 -9.95 0.72 29.70
CA CYS A 196 -8.65 1.31 29.38
C CYS A 196 -7.95 1.79 30.66
N ASP A 197 -6.64 1.61 30.74
CA ASP A 197 -5.81 2.27 31.74
C ASP A 197 -5.45 3.69 31.23
N TYR A 198 -6.23 4.68 31.66
CA TYR A 198 -6.02 6.07 31.24
C TYR A 198 -4.73 6.69 31.79
N ASN A 199 -4.19 6.18 32.91
CA ASN A 199 -2.91 6.64 33.44
C ASN A 199 -1.75 6.15 32.57
N GLU A 200 -1.82 4.90 32.12
CA GLU A 200 -0.84 4.35 31.18
C GLU A 200 -0.94 5.06 29.82
N LEU A 201 -2.16 5.27 29.30
CA LEU A 201 -2.38 6.04 28.07
C LEU A 201 -1.76 7.43 28.17
N ARG A 202 -2.03 8.17 29.24
CA ARG A 202 -1.42 9.48 29.51
C ARG A 202 0.11 9.44 29.51
N THR A 203 0.68 8.42 30.14
CA THR A 203 2.14 8.25 30.21
C THR A 203 2.75 8.04 28.84
N ILE A 204 2.12 7.21 28.00
CA ILE A 204 2.59 6.95 26.63
C ILE A 204 2.43 8.17 25.73
N LEU A 205 1.32 8.89 25.83
CA LEU A 205 1.11 10.15 25.10
C LEU A 205 2.22 11.18 25.41
N ARG A 206 2.60 11.30 26.69
CA ARG A 206 3.72 12.16 27.12
C ARG A 206 5.05 11.67 26.56
N ARG A 207 5.34 10.37 26.65
CA ARG A 207 6.58 9.77 26.13
C ARG A 207 6.72 9.97 24.61
N LEU A 208 5.62 9.89 23.88
CA LEU A 208 5.57 10.14 22.44
C LEU A 208 5.56 11.63 22.07
N ASN A 209 5.56 12.54 23.05
CA ASN A 209 5.47 14.00 22.84
C ASN A 209 4.25 14.43 22.02
N VAL A 210 3.10 13.84 22.33
CA VAL A 210 1.78 14.11 21.69
C VAL A 210 0.67 14.36 22.71
N TYR A 211 1.04 14.49 23.99
CA TYR A 211 0.12 14.91 25.05
C TYR A 211 -0.10 16.42 24.98
N ASP A 212 -0.97 16.85 24.08
CA ASP A 212 -1.32 18.24 23.83
C ASP A 212 -2.51 18.72 24.70
N ARG A 213 -2.96 19.95 24.43
CA ARG A 213 -4.10 20.56 25.13
C ARG A 213 -5.38 19.74 24.95
N ASP A 214 -5.60 19.18 23.78
CA ASP A 214 -6.82 18.46 23.46
C ASP A 214 -6.89 17.13 24.21
N TRP A 215 -5.80 16.38 24.25
CA TRP A 215 -5.70 15.18 25.06
C TRP A 215 -5.84 15.46 26.56
N SER A 216 -5.24 16.54 27.04
CA SER A 216 -5.22 16.88 28.47
C SER A 216 -6.51 17.49 29.00
N MET A 217 -7.20 18.31 28.19
CA MET A 217 -8.39 19.06 28.61
C MET A 217 -9.71 18.44 28.15
N ILE A 218 -9.71 17.66 27.07
CA ILE A 218 -10.94 17.17 26.42
C ILE A 218 -11.02 15.65 26.51
N PHE A 219 -10.13 14.93 25.80
CA PHE A 219 -10.27 13.48 25.65
C PHE A 219 -10.12 12.70 26.95
N LEU A 220 -8.98 12.83 27.66
CA LEU A 220 -8.76 12.04 28.87
C LEU A 220 -9.75 12.38 29.98
N PRO A 221 -10.04 13.67 30.29
CA PRO A 221 -11.06 13.99 31.30
C PRO A 221 -12.43 13.40 30.95
N TYR A 222 -12.83 13.46 29.67
CA TYR A 222 -14.08 12.87 29.22
C TYR A 222 -14.08 11.35 29.39
N PHE A 223 -13.04 10.65 28.93
CA PHE A 223 -12.96 9.19 29.03
C PHE A 223 -12.96 8.72 30.48
N GLU A 224 -12.27 9.43 31.37
CA GLU A 224 -12.24 9.13 32.81
C GLU A 224 -13.63 9.36 33.46
N SER A 225 -14.38 10.37 33.03
CA SER A 225 -15.72 10.65 33.57
C SER A 225 -16.77 9.62 33.17
N LEU A 226 -16.61 8.93 32.04
CA LEU A 226 -17.55 7.90 31.56
C LEU A 226 -17.80 6.76 32.56
N SER A 227 -16.83 6.48 33.45
CA SER A 227 -17.01 5.49 34.52
C SER A 227 -18.18 5.81 35.46
N LYS A 228 -18.56 7.09 35.56
CA LYS A 228 -19.64 7.61 36.42
C LYS A 228 -20.97 7.77 35.68
N GLU A 229 -20.99 7.64 34.36
CA GLU A 229 -22.19 7.79 33.54
C GLU A 229 -23.15 6.61 33.71
N ASP A 230 -24.42 6.82 33.35
CA ASP A 230 -25.44 5.76 33.34
C ASP A 230 -25.15 4.71 32.24
N ASN A 231 -25.58 3.46 32.46
CA ASN A 231 -25.44 2.37 31.48
C ASN A 231 -26.24 2.60 30.18
N SER A 232 -27.24 3.47 30.22
CA SER A 232 -28.00 3.93 29.05
C SER A 232 -27.20 4.84 28.12
N PHE A 233 -26.04 5.36 28.55
CA PHE A 233 -25.20 6.24 27.74
C PHE A 233 -24.23 5.43 26.85
N PRO A 234 -24.39 5.43 25.51
CA PRO A 234 -23.60 4.59 24.60
C PRO A 234 -22.09 4.78 24.71
N ASP A 235 -21.68 6.04 24.91
CA ASP A 235 -20.29 6.47 25.03
C ASP A 235 -19.53 5.70 26.12
N LYS A 236 -20.24 5.33 27.22
CA LYS A 236 -19.72 4.55 28.34
C LYS A 236 -19.19 3.18 27.90
N TRP A 237 -19.74 2.63 26.82
CA TRP A 237 -19.34 1.32 26.30
C TRP A 237 -18.32 1.47 25.18
N THR A 238 -18.47 2.48 24.33
CA THR A 238 -17.68 2.59 23.10
C THR A 238 -16.29 3.21 23.32
N PHE A 239 -16.17 4.33 24.02
CA PHE A 239 -14.87 5.00 24.17
C PHE A 239 -13.86 4.24 25.02
N PRO A 240 -14.24 3.53 26.09
CA PRO A 240 -13.28 2.68 26.81
C PRO A 240 -12.69 1.58 25.93
N ILE A 241 -13.47 0.98 25.02
CA ILE A 241 -12.97 0.03 24.02
C ILE A 241 -11.98 0.73 23.09
N LEU A 242 -12.37 1.83 22.43
CA LEU A 242 -11.50 2.53 21.49
C LEU A 242 -10.20 3.01 22.15
N ALA A 243 -10.28 3.56 23.36
CA ALA A 243 -9.12 4.02 24.12
C ALA A 243 -8.21 2.86 24.54
N HIS A 244 -8.78 1.69 24.87
CA HIS A 244 -8.02 0.49 25.18
C HIS A 244 -7.22 0.00 23.97
N PHE A 245 -7.86 -0.11 22.81
CA PHE A 245 -7.17 -0.53 21.59
C PHE A 245 -6.16 0.53 21.10
N LEU A 246 -6.44 1.83 21.30
CA LEU A 246 -5.44 2.87 21.07
C LEU A 246 -4.21 2.67 21.97
N LEU A 247 -4.42 2.41 23.27
CA LEU A 247 -3.33 2.12 24.19
C LEU A 247 -2.50 0.91 23.73
N GLU A 248 -3.14 -0.19 23.35
CA GLU A 248 -2.45 -1.36 22.80
C GLU A 248 -1.63 -1.02 21.56
N ALA A 249 -2.22 -0.31 20.59
CA ALA A 249 -1.53 0.12 19.36
C ALA A 249 -0.31 1.02 19.65
N LEU A 250 -0.43 1.93 20.62
CA LEU A 250 0.68 2.80 21.01
C LEU A 250 1.79 2.04 21.77
N LYS A 251 1.47 0.90 22.39
CA LYS A 251 2.44 0.00 23.05
C LYS A 251 3.12 -0.96 22.07
N ASP A 252 2.53 -1.24 20.92
CA ASP A 252 3.04 -2.21 19.95
C ASP A 252 4.44 -1.81 19.44
N PRO A 253 5.51 -2.59 19.71
CA PRO A 253 6.86 -2.25 19.29
C PRO A 253 7.07 -2.35 17.77
N LYS A 254 6.18 -3.04 17.05
CA LYS A 254 6.26 -3.17 15.59
C LYS A 254 5.84 -1.89 14.86
N ILE A 255 5.09 -1.02 15.52
CA ILE A 255 4.64 0.24 14.94
C ILE A 255 5.68 1.34 15.24
N PRO A 256 6.23 1.98 14.20
CA PRO A 256 7.15 3.11 14.35
C PRO A 256 6.56 4.28 15.16
N ASN A 257 7.39 4.91 16.00
CA ASN A 257 6.94 5.99 16.89
C ASN A 257 6.42 7.22 16.15
N ASP A 258 6.95 7.52 14.98
CA ASP A 258 6.47 8.56 14.06
C ASP A 258 5.04 8.28 13.57
N LYS A 259 4.74 7.05 13.13
CA LYS A 259 3.36 6.65 12.77
C LYS A 259 2.40 6.77 13.96
N LYS A 260 2.83 6.35 15.16
CA LYS A 260 2.04 6.52 16.40
C LYS A 260 1.75 7.99 16.71
N ARG A 261 2.76 8.86 16.54
CA ARG A 261 2.60 10.30 16.75
C ARG A 261 1.64 10.92 15.74
N GLU A 262 1.75 10.56 14.47
CA GLU A 262 0.84 11.02 13.42
C GLU A 262 -0.61 10.62 13.71
N ALA A 263 -0.83 9.34 14.02
CA ALA A 263 -2.15 8.81 14.37
C ALA A 263 -2.76 9.54 15.59
N THR A 264 -1.95 9.76 16.63
CA THR A 264 -2.43 10.44 17.85
C THR A 264 -2.75 11.92 17.62
N LYS A 265 -1.96 12.61 16.80
CA LYS A 265 -2.23 13.99 16.39
C LYS A 265 -3.47 14.09 15.51
N TYR A 266 -3.65 13.15 14.60
CA TYR A 266 -4.86 13.08 13.78
C TYR A 266 -6.12 12.96 14.65
N ILE A 267 -6.08 12.14 15.71
CA ILE A 267 -7.17 12.06 16.68
C ILE A 267 -7.36 13.40 17.41
N SER A 268 -6.29 14.08 17.83
CA SER A 268 -6.43 15.36 18.56
C SER A 268 -7.06 16.47 17.73
N LEU A 269 -6.86 16.47 16.41
CA LEU A 269 -7.53 17.42 15.51
C LEU A 269 -9.06 17.34 15.56
N ALA A 270 -9.64 16.21 16.00
CA ALA A 270 -11.07 16.03 16.15
C ALA A 270 -11.65 16.58 17.46
N ALA A 271 -10.83 17.11 18.38
CA ALA A 271 -11.27 17.46 19.74
C ALA A 271 -12.35 18.54 19.79
N GLY A 272 -12.27 19.51 18.88
CA GLY A 272 -13.28 20.57 18.72
C GLY A 272 -14.47 20.14 17.87
N SER A 273 -14.73 18.84 17.76
CA SER A 273 -15.88 18.27 17.09
C SER A 273 -16.69 17.40 18.03
N CYS A 274 -17.87 16.98 17.59
CA CYS A 274 -18.73 16.09 18.34
C CYS A 274 -18.06 14.73 18.60
N LYS A 275 -18.30 14.14 19.77
CA LYS A 275 -17.77 12.84 20.22
C LYS A 275 -17.85 11.72 19.17
N PRO A 276 -18.97 11.54 18.48
CA PRO A 276 -19.04 10.87 17.20
C PRO A 276 -17.82 10.86 16.28
N THR A 277 -17.35 12.05 15.94
CA THR A 277 -16.17 12.30 15.12
C THR A 277 -14.92 11.73 15.77
N TRP A 278 -14.83 11.80 17.11
CA TRP A 278 -13.73 11.18 17.85
C TRP A 278 -13.68 9.67 17.63
N GLY A 279 -14.84 9.01 17.64
CA GLY A 279 -14.94 7.57 17.39
C GLY A 279 -14.46 7.19 15.98
N GLU A 280 -14.88 7.93 14.95
CA GLU A 280 -14.42 7.74 13.57
C GLU A 280 -12.92 8.05 13.42
N ALA A 281 -12.44 9.16 13.99
CA ALA A 281 -11.03 9.55 13.93
C ALA A 281 -10.13 8.50 14.60
N MET A 282 -10.51 8.00 15.79
CA MET A 282 -9.81 6.91 16.47
C MET A 282 -9.81 5.63 15.63
N SER A 283 -10.95 5.29 15.01
CA SER A 283 -11.07 4.07 14.21
C SER A 283 -10.23 4.14 12.94
N ARG A 284 -10.26 5.26 12.21
CA ARG A 284 -9.38 5.51 11.06
C ARG A 284 -7.90 5.46 11.44
N ALA A 285 -7.53 6.09 12.56
CA ALA A 285 -6.17 6.06 13.07
C ALA A 285 -5.71 4.62 13.36
N LEU A 286 -6.54 3.82 14.04
CA LEU A 286 -6.25 2.42 14.34
C LEU A 286 -6.13 1.57 13.07
N THR A 287 -7.05 1.74 12.11
CA THR A 287 -6.97 1.05 10.81
C THR A 287 -5.68 1.40 10.07
N LYS A 288 -5.29 2.68 10.03
CA LYS A 288 -4.05 3.13 9.39
C LYS A 288 -2.80 2.59 10.07
N LEU A 289 -2.80 2.47 11.40
CA LEU A 289 -1.69 1.89 12.14
C LEU A 289 -1.47 0.40 11.83
N TYR A 290 -2.54 -0.30 11.39
CA TYR A 290 -2.53 -1.70 11.03
C TYR A 290 -2.84 -1.94 9.54
N SER A 291 -2.53 -0.99 8.66
CA SER A 291 -2.79 -1.05 7.21
C SER A 291 -1.74 -1.87 6.41
N THR A 292 -1.16 -2.88 7.05
CA THR A 292 -0.19 -3.78 6.42
C THR A 292 -0.69 -5.23 6.45
N SER A 293 -0.41 -5.96 5.38
CA SER A 293 -0.83 -7.34 5.18
C SER A 293 0.35 -8.19 4.71
N ALA A 294 0.38 -9.44 5.16
CA ALA A 294 1.29 -10.47 4.64
C ALA A 294 0.78 -11.12 3.34
N GLU A 295 -0.50 -10.91 3.01
CA GLU A 295 -1.11 -11.33 1.74
C GLU A 295 -1.15 -10.15 0.76
N GLY A 296 -0.55 -10.30 -0.43
CA GLY A 296 -0.45 -9.21 -1.42
C GLY A 296 -1.78 -8.78 -2.02
N GLU A 297 -2.70 -9.71 -2.29
CA GLU A 297 -4.08 -9.40 -2.66
C GLU A 297 -4.73 -8.46 -1.63
N ASN A 298 -4.65 -8.85 -0.36
CA ASN A 298 -5.23 -8.09 0.73
C ASN A 298 -4.56 -6.72 0.90
N GLN A 299 -3.25 -6.61 0.64
CA GLN A 299 -2.54 -5.32 0.65
C GLN A 299 -3.04 -4.37 -0.45
N ILE A 300 -3.33 -4.90 -1.65
CA ILE A 300 -3.93 -4.09 -2.72
C ILE A 300 -5.32 -3.60 -2.31
N LEU A 301 -6.14 -4.47 -1.71
CA LEU A 301 -7.47 -4.09 -1.21
C LEU A 301 -7.41 -3.02 -0.10
N ILE A 302 -6.38 -3.04 0.76
CA ILE A 302 -6.14 -1.97 1.73
C ILE A 302 -5.93 -0.63 1.01
N TRP A 303 -5.08 -0.56 -0.01
CA TRP A 303 -4.84 0.70 -0.73
C TRP A 303 -6.05 1.16 -1.54
N VAL A 304 -6.83 0.24 -2.09
CA VAL A 304 -8.12 0.55 -2.75
C VAL A 304 -9.10 1.12 -1.74
N GLN A 305 -9.16 0.56 -0.53
CA GLN A 305 -10.01 1.07 0.54
C GLN A 305 -9.55 2.46 1.00
N GLU A 306 -8.25 2.70 1.16
CA GLU A 306 -7.70 4.04 1.50
C GLU A 306 -8.06 5.09 0.43
N PHE A 307 -8.04 4.71 -0.85
CA PHE A 307 -8.50 5.56 -1.93
C PHE A 307 -10.00 5.89 -1.81
N LYS A 308 -10.86 4.88 -1.62
CA LYS A 308 -12.31 5.07 -1.42
C LYS A 308 -12.60 5.98 -0.22
N GLU A 309 -11.90 5.78 0.90
CA GLU A 309 -12.05 6.59 2.10
C GLU A 309 -11.60 8.05 1.91
N THR A 310 -10.58 8.28 1.09
CA THR A 310 -10.13 9.63 0.70
C THR A 310 -11.15 10.30 -0.19
N LEU A 311 -11.69 9.58 -1.18
CA LEU A 311 -12.69 10.10 -2.09
C LEU A 311 -13.99 10.46 -1.35
N LEU A 312 -14.42 9.64 -0.39
CA LEU A 312 -15.59 9.93 0.44
C LEU A 312 -15.42 11.22 1.24
N LEU A 313 -14.22 11.46 1.80
CA LEU A 313 -13.92 12.70 2.50
C LEU A 313 -13.96 13.92 1.56
N GLN A 314 -13.42 13.78 0.34
CA GLN A 314 -13.44 14.86 -0.66
C GLN A 314 -14.86 15.21 -1.10
N GLU A 315 -15.70 14.22 -1.40
CA GLU A 315 -17.09 14.47 -1.78
C GLU A 315 -17.87 15.12 -0.65
N HIS A 316 -17.57 14.72 0.57
CA HIS A 316 -18.17 15.32 1.74
C HIS A 316 -17.76 16.79 1.92
N GLU A 317 -16.47 17.11 1.79
CA GLU A 317 -15.95 18.49 1.82
C GLU A 317 -16.56 19.35 0.69
N ASN A 318 -16.76 18.77 -0.50
CA ASN A 318 -17.38 19.47 -1.63
C ASN A 318 -18.84 19.86 -1.36
N ILE A 319 -19.62 18.97 -0.73
CA ILE A 319 -21.01 19.27 -0.34
C ILE A 319 -21.03 20.37 0.73
N ALA A 320 -20.19 20.25 1.75
CA ALA A 320 -20.09 21.25 2.81
C ALA A 320 -19.76 22.65 2.25
N CYS A 321 -18.78 22.73 1.33
CA CYS A 321 -18.41 23.98 0.67
C CYS A 321 -19.57 24.59 -0.15
N LYS A 322 -20.40 23.77 -0.80
CA LYS A 322 -21.58 24.26 -1.53
C LYS A 322 -22.64 24.83 -0.59
N GLU A 323 -22.96 24.11 0.49
CA GLU A 323 -23.91 24.59 1.50
C GLU A 323 -23.42 25.90 2.17
N GLU A 324 -22.11 26.04 2.38
CA GLU A 324 -21.48 27.26 2.90
C GLU A 324 -21.66 28.46 1.97
N ILE A 325 -21.45 28.29 0.66
CA ILE A 325 -21.64 29.34 -0.35
C ILE A 325 -23.11 29.77 -0.43
N GLU A 326 -24.03 28.81 -0.36
CA GLU A 326 -25.47 29.08 -0.46
C GLU A 326 -26.05 29.75 0.79
N LEU A 327 -25.50 29.43 1.98
CA LEU A 327 -26.01 29.93 3.26
C LEU A 327 -25.22 31.10 3.86
N GLY A 328 -24.05 31.44 3.30
CA GLY A 328 -23.20 32.53 3.78
C GLY A 328 -22.60 32.27 5.17
N ILE A 329 -22.39 31.01 5.54
CA ILE A 329 -21.89 30.58 6.86
C ILE A 329 -20.34 30.47 6.82
N ASP A 330 -19.66 30.84 7.91
CA ASP A 330 -18.21 30.69 8.02
C ASP A 330 -17.80 29.19 8.04
N PRO A 331 -16.94 28.73 7.11
CA PRO A 331 -16.45 27.34 7.04
C PRO A 331 -15.80 26.84 8.32
N LYS A 332 -15.33 27.74 9.19
CA LYS A 332 -14.65 27.37 10.45
C LYS A 332 -15.58 27.26 11.65
N SER A 333 -16.88 27.47 11.49
CA SER A 333 -17.81 27.32 12.60
C SER A 333 -17.79 25.88 13.15
N GLU A 334 -17.93 25.74 14.47
CA GLU A 334 -17.96 24.43 15.12
C GLU A 334 -19.22 23.63 14.72
N ALA A 335 -20.33 24.34 14.49
CA ALA A 335 -21.61 23.75 14.09
C ALA A 335 -21.58 23.11 12.68
N THR A 336 -20.83 23.67 11.73
CA THR A 336 -20.66 23.08 10.38
C THR A 336 -19.76 21.85 10.42
N ARG A 337 -18.69 21.85 11.23
CA ARG A 337 -17.79 20.69 11.40
C ARG A 337 -18.45 19.48 12.08
N ASP A 338 -19.46 19.70 12.92
CA ASP A 338 -20.18 18.63 13.61
C ASP A 338 -21.23 17.94 12.73
N GLN A 339 -21.93 18.69 11.87
CA GLN A 339 -22.87 18.12 10.89
C GLN A 339 -22.16 17.28 9.83
N GLN A 340 -20.90 17.60 9.55
CA GLN A 340 -20.08 16.98 8.53
C GLN A 340 -19.84 15.47 8.76
N TRP A 341 -19.35 15.08 9.94
CA TRP A 341 -19.05 13.67 10.21
C TRP A 341 -20.27 12.77 10.41
N HIS A 342 -21.42 13.34 10.77
CA HIS A 342 -22.69 12.61 10.84
C HIS A 342 -23.14 12.11 9.48
N ALA A 343 -22.90 12.88 8.40
CA ALA A 343 -23.21 12.47 7.04
C ALA A 343 -22.39 11.25 6.59
N ILE A 344 -21.08 11.27 6.85
CA ILE A 344 -20.18 10.14 6.54
C ILE A 344 -20.62 8.88 7.29
N ASN A 345 -20.83 8.99 8.60
CA ASN A 345 -21.21 7.84 9.42
C ASN A 345 -22.60 7.30 9.06
N GLY A 346 -23.56 8.17 8.74
CA GLY A 346 -24.89 7.78 8.26
C GLY A 346 -24.85 7.08 6.90
N MET A 347 -24.09 7.63 5.95
CA MET A 347 -23.87 7.02 4.64
C MET A 347 -23.20 5.65 4.76
N LYS A 348 -22.14 5.53 5.55
CA LYS A 348 -21.47 4.24 5.80
C LYS A 348 -22.38 3.23 6.52
N ALA A 349 -23.21 3.68 7.45
CA ALA A 349 -24.15 2.79 8.15
C ALA A 349 -25.22 2.21 7.22
N GLN A 350 -25.60 2.94 6.16
CA GLN A 350 -26.63 2.52 5.22
C GLN A 350 -26.06 1.81 3.97
N TYR A 351 -24.92 2.27 3.46
CA TYR A 351 -24.34 1.86 2.18
C TYR A 351 -22.91 1.34 2.27
N GLY A 352 -22.23 1.50 3.41
CA GLY A 352 -20.79 1.27 3.53
C GLY A 352 -20.35 -0.14 3.21
N GLU A 353 -21.10 -1.16 3.67
CA GLU A 353 -20.81 -2.56 3.34
C GLU A 353 -20.94 -2.84 1.84
N SER A 354 -21.99 -2.30 1.19
CA SER A 354 -22.20 -2.45 -0.25
C SER A 354 -21.10 -1.80 -1.11
N LEU A 355 -20.32 -0.90 -0.52
CA LEU A 355 -19.23 -0.16 -1.16
C LEU A 355 -17.83 -0.64 -0.72
N GLY A 356 -17.74 -1.65 0.15
CA GLY A 356 -16.46 -2.13 0.69
C GLY A 356 -15.71 -1.09 1.54
N LEU A 357 -16.43 -0.15 2.16
CA LEU A 357 -15.86 0.89 3.03
C LEU A 357 -15.53 0.36 4.43
N VAL A 358 -14.71 1.09 5.19
CA VAL A 358 -14.42 0.74 6.59
C VAL A 358 -15.68 0.97 7.43
N THR A 359 -16.26 -0.12 7.94
CA THR A 359 -17.46 -0.09 8.81
C THR A 359 -17.21 -0.67 10.20
N HIS A 360 -15.96 -0.94 10.59
CA HIS A 360 -15.63 -1.59 11.87
C HIS A 360 -16.20 -0.86 13.09
N HIS A 361 -16.15 0.47 13.10
CA HIS A 361 -16.72 1.31 14.17
C HIS A 361 -18.26 1.33 14.18
N LEU A 362 -18.89 0.78 13.14
CA LEU A 362 -20.34 0.65 13.01
C LEU A 362 -20.85 -0.72 13.45
N GLN A 363 -19.97 -1.59 13.94
CA GLN A 363 -20.32 -2.94 14.35
C GLN A 363 -20.55 -3.04 15.87
N LYS A 364 -21.53 -3.87 16.26
CA LYS A 364 -21.83 -4.29 17.65
C LYS A 364 -21.74 -3.14 18.66
N ASN A 365 -20.73 -3.18 19.54
CA ASN A 365 -20.55 -2.31 20.69
C ASN A 365 -20.02 -0.91 20.33
N LEU A 366 -19.60 -0.70 19.07
CA LEU A 366 -19.16 0.60 18.56
C LEU A 366 -20.29 1.34 17.84
N ARG A 367 -21.31 0.61 17.34
CA ARG A 367 -22.45 1.15 16.57
C ARG A 367 -23.32 2.14 17.33
N ALA A 368 -23.39 2.00 18.66
CA ALA A 368 -24.29 2.78 19.50
C ALA A 368 -23.94 4.29 19.49
N LEU A 369 -22.67 4.64 19.26
CA LEU A 369 -22.29 6.02 18.97
C LEU A 369 -22.90 6.49 17.65
N THR A 370 -22.80 5.71 16.57
CA THR A 370 -23.29 6.07 15.24
C THR A 370 -24.81 6.16 15.14
N GLN A 371 -25.55 5.30 15.86
CA GLN A 371 -27.02 5.35 15.88
C GLN A 371 -27.55 6.65 16.53
N ARG A 372 -26.78 7.25 17.46
CA ARG A 372 -27.13 8.53 18.08
C ARG A 372 -26.88 9.74 17.17
N GLN A 373 -26.08 9.55 16.12
CA GLN A 373 -25.54 10.58 15.22
C GLN A 373 -26.29 10.65 13.91
N ALA A 374 -26.45 9.48 13.33
CA ALA A 374 -27.08 9.36 12.06
C ALA A 374 -28.55 9.54 12.38
N SER A 375 -29.11 10.66 11.92
CA SER A 375 -30.55 10.89 11.87
C SER A 375 -31.19 9.93 10.86
N LEU A 376 -30.89 8.63 10.97
CA LEU A 376 -31.35 7.53 10.13
C LEU A 376 -32.87 7.49 10.12
N GLU A 377 -33.49 8.00 11.19
CA GLU A 377 -34.95 8.07 11.35
C GLU A 377 -35.55 9.36 10.78
N THR A 378 -34.77 10.43 10.58
CA THR A 378 -35.30 11.67 9.99
C THR A 378 -35.22 11.62 8.47
N GLU A 379 -36.21 12.21 7.81
CA GLU A 379 -36.23 12.32 6.35
C GLU A 379 -35.07 13.17 5.83
N LYS A 380 -34.74 14.27 6.52
CA LYS A 380 -33.61 15.14 6.19
C LYS A 380 -32.27 14.39 6.22
N GLY A 381 -32.01 13.61 7.27
CA GLY A 381 -30.77 12.83 7.40
C GLY A 381 -30.64 11.79 6.28
N ARG A 382 -31.72 11.06 5.98
CA ARG A 382 -31.74 10.07 4.89
C ARG A 382 -31.47 10.70 3.52
N THR A 383 -32.00 11.89 3.25
CA THR A 383 -31.71 12.62 2.01
C THR A 383 -30.23 13.00 1.91
N GLN A 384 -29.65 13.54 2.98
CA GLN A 384 -28.23 13.91 3.02
C GLN A 384 -27.30 12.69 2.81
N TYR A 385 -27.62 11.55 3.43
CA TYR A 385 -26.80 10.32 3.27
C TYR A 385 -26.90 9.77 1.86
N ARG A 386 -28.09 9.83 1.25
CA ARG A 386 -28.32 9.41 -0.13
C ARG A 386 -27.61 10.32 -1.12
N GLU A 387 -27.61 11.62 -0.91
CA GLU A 387 -26.89 12.57 -1.76
C GLU A 387 -25.38 12.32 -1.73
N LEU A 388 -24.80 12.20 -0.52
CA LEU A 388 -23.38 11.86 -0.37
C LEU A 388 -23.05 10.50 -1.02
N TYR A 389 -23.94 9.50 -0.87
CA TYR A 389 -23.80 8.21 -1.55
C TYR A 389 -23.78 8.36 -3.08
N LEU A 390 -24.71 9.11 -3.66
CA LEU A 390 -24.79 9.28 -5.12
C LEU A 390 -23.56 10.01 -5.67
N ASN A 391 -23.11 11.06 -4.98
CA ASN A 391 -21.90 11.81 -5.35
C ASN A 391 -20.66 10.91 -5.27
N PHE A 392 -20.48 10.18 -4.16
CA PHE A 392 -19.40 9.22 -4.02
C PHE A 392 -19.44 8.15 -5.11
N TYR A 393 -20.61 7.55 -5.36
CA TYR A 393 -20.78 6.48 -6.35
C TYR A 393 -20.39 6.97 -7.75
N HIS A 394 -20.89 8.13 -8.15
CA HIS A 394 -20.57 8.77 -9.42
C HIS A 394 -19.08 9.11 -9.53
N SER A 395 -18.50 9.78 -8.53
CA SER A 395 -17.09 10.14 -8.54
C SER A 395 -16.18 8.92 -8.57
N TYR A 396 -16.52 7.85 -7.83
CA TYR A 396 -15.75 6.61 -7.83
C TYR A 396 -15.75 5.99 -9.22
N GLN A 397 -16.92 5.86 -9.86
CA GLN A 397 -17.06 5.30 -11.20
C GLN A 397 -16.12 5.95 -12.23
N HIS A 398 -15.88 7.27 -12.11
CA HIS A 398 -15.06 8.06 -13.03
C HIS A 398 -13.61 8.27 -12.57
N SER A 399 -13.15 7.55 -11.53
CA SER A 399 -11.84 7.76 -10.92
C SER A 399 -10.82 6.64 -11.16
N SER A 400 -10.96 5.86 -12.23
CA SER A 400 -10.08 4.72 -12.53
C SER A 400 -8.59 5.10 -12.58
N LEU A 401 -8.24 6.19 -13.28
CA LEU A 401 -6.86 6.67 -13.37
C LEU A 401 -6.35 7.15 -12.01
N ASN A 402 -7.17 7.89 -11.27
CA ASN A 402 -6.84 8.38 -9.93
C ASN A 402 -6.61 7.21 -8.95
N LEU A 403 -7.42 6.15 -9.06
CA LEU A 403 -7.25 4.92 -8.29
C LEU A 403 -5.89 4.27 -8.60
N ILE A 404 -5.57 4.03 -9.88
CA ILE A 404 -4.28 3.42 -10.28
C ILE A 404 -3.11 4.25 -9.73
N GLN A 405 -3.17 5.57 -9.89
CA GLN A 405 -2.12 6.48 -9.41
C GLN A 405 -2.01 6.46 -7.88
N SER A 406 -3.14 6.45 -7.18
CA SER A 406 -3.16 6.40 -5.72
C SER A 406 -2.57 5.11 -5.18
N VAL A 407 -2.94 3.96 -5.75
CA VAL A 407 -2.41 2.65 -5.37
C VAL A 407 -0.91 2.55 -5.71
N TYR A 408 -0.49 3.06 -6.87
CA TYR A 408 0.92 3.10 -7.24
C TYR A 408 1.75 3.97 -6.30
N LYS A 409 1.23 5.14 -5.92
CA LYS A 409 1.90 6.01 -4.94
C LYS A 409 2.01 5.31 -3.58
N ALA A 410 0.93 4.67 -3.11
CA ALA A 410 0.95 3.93 -1.86
C ALA A 410 1.97 2.78 -1.87
N PHE A 411 2.10 2.07 -3.00
CA PHE A 411 3.13 1.06 -3.20
C PHE A 411 4.55 1.64 -3.09
N LEU A 412 4.83 2.78 -3.73
CA LEU A 412 6.15 3.41 -3.68
C LEU A 412 6.51 3.93 -2.27
N GLU A 413 5.52 4.37 -1.51
CA GLU A 413 5.70 4.87 -0.13
C GLU A 413 5.74 3.75 0.92
N ALA A 414 5.37 2.53 0.54
CA ALA A 414 5.34 1.38 1.43
C ALA A 414 6.75 0.90 1.82
N GLU A 415 6.83 0.21 2.96
CA GLU A 415 8.07 -0.41 3.41
C GLU A 415 8.48 -1.57 2.48
N ALA A 416 9.78 -1.83 2.36
CA ALA A 416 10.32 -2.82 1.42
C ALA A 416 9.70 -4.21 1.57
N HIS A 417 9.37 -4.61 2.81
CA HIS A 417 8.67 -5.88 3.05
C HIS A 417 7.28 -5.90 2.39
N THR A 418 6.50 -4.84 2.55
CA THR A 418 5.16 -4.70 1.93
C THR A 418 5.25 -4.66 0.41
N GLN A 419 6.26 -3.98 -0.14
CA GLN A 419 6.52 -3.97 -1.59
C GLN A 419 6.80 -5.38 -2.11
N ASN A 420 7.62 -6.17 -1.40
CA ASN A 420 7.94 -7.55 -1.76
C ASN A 420 6.70 -8.45 -1.73
N VAL A 421 5.86 -8.34 -0.70
CA VAL A 421 4.60 -9.10 -0.61
C VAL A 421 3.70 -8.87 -1.83
N VAL A 422 3.61 -7.63 -2.31
CA VAL A 422 2.81 -7.27 -3.50
C VAL A 422 3.48 -7.75 -4.80
N ARG A 423 4.81 -7.67 -4.89
CA ARG A 423 5.57 -8.21 -6.03
C ARG A 423 5.40 -9.73 -6.15
N ASP A 424 5.53 -10.44 -5.04
CA ASP A 424 5.39 -11.90 -5.00
C ASP A 424 3.97 -12.30 -5.40
N TYR A 425 2.96 -11.53 -4.96
CA TYR A 425 1.59 -11.71 -5.41
C TYR A 425 1.45 -11.54 -6.94
N ALA A 426 1.98 -10.46 -7.51
CA ALA A 426 1.94 -10.23 -8.96
C ALA A 426 2.63 -11.36 -9.75
N LEU A 427 3.79 -11.82 -9.28
CA LEU A 427 4.53 -12.92 -9.90
C LEU A 427 3.75 -14.24 -9.81
N SER A 428 3.17 -14.55 -8.63
CA SER A 428 2.36 -15.75 -8.43
C SER A 428 1.09 -15.76 -9.27
N SER A 429 0.47 -14.60 -9.47
CA SER A 429 -0.71 -14.43 -10.32
C SER A 429 -0.36 -14.66 -11.79
N LEU A 430 0.78 -14.14 -12.26
CA LEU A 430 1.28 -14.45 -13.60
C LEU A 430 1.64 -15.92 -13.76
N GLN A 431 2.23 -16.55 -12.74
CA GLN A 431 2.54 -17.98 -12.78
C GLN A 431 1.28 -18.84 -12.93
N LYS A 432 0.23 -18.55 -12.15
CA LYS A 432 -1.07 -19.23 -12.27
C LYS A 432 -1.70 -19.00 -13.64
N TRP A 433 -1.60 -17.79 -14.15
CA TRP A 433 -2.22 -17.41 -15.42
C TRP A 433 -1.49 -18.01 -16.63
N THR A 434 -0.15 -18.02 -16.60
CA THR A 434 0.67 -18.67 -17.63
C THR A 434 0.51 -20.18 -17.64
N ASN A 435 0.31 -20.79 -16.46
CA ASN A 435 0.07 -22.23 -16.32
C ASN A 435 1.12 -23.13 -16.99
N LEU A 436 2.39 -22.67 -17.01
CA LEU A 436 3.54 -23.41 -17.54
C LEU A 436 4.50 -23.78 -16.41
N PRO A 437 4.18 -24.81 -15.59
CA PRO A 437 5.01 -25.18 -14.46
C PRO A 437 6.41 -25.63 -14.90
N GLY A 438 7.43 -25.25 -14.13
CA GLY A 438 8.82 -25.59 -14.44
C GLY A 438 9.47 -24.75 -15.54
N THR A 439 8.86 -23.63 -15.94
CA THR A 439 9.43 -22.65 -16.89
C THR A 439 9.65 -21.28 -16.24
N THR A 440 10.48 -20.44 -16.86
CA THR A 440 10.71 -19.03 -16.45
C THR A 440 9.80 -18.01 -17.15
N ALA A 441 8.83 -18.46 -17.95
CA ALA A 441 7.98 -17.59 -18.77
C ALA A 441 7.31 -16.45 -17.96
N HIS A 442 6.73 -16.78 -16.81
CA HIS A 442 6.10 -15.82 -15.91
C HIS A 442 7.09 -14.78 -15.36
N ILE A 443 8.35 -15.17 -15.11
CA ILE A 443 9.42 -14.28 -14.65
C ILE A 443 9.84 -13.33 -15.78
N GLU A 444 9.94 -13.84 -17.01
CA GLU A 444 10.26 -13.03 -18.18
C GLU A 444 9.17 -11.98 -18.44
N LEU A 445 7.90 -12.38 -18.45
CA LEU A 445 6.77 -11.46 -18.58
C LEU A 445 6.77 -10.40 -17.47
N PHE A 446 7.01 -10.82 -16.23
CA PHE A 446 7.07 -9.93 -15.08
C PHE A 446 8.16 -8.87 -15.24
N ASN A 447 9.38 -9.28 -15.60
CA ASN A 447 10.52 -8.39 -15.78
C ASN A 447 10.38 -7.48 -17.00
N SER A 448 9.77 -7.98 -18.08
CA SER A 448 9.62 -7.21 -19.33
C SER A 448 8.55 -6.13 -19.25
N TYR A 449 7.47 -6.35 -18.50
CA TYR A 449 6.29 -5.46 -18.57
C TYR A 449 5.88 -4.84 -17.24
N LEU A 450 6.04 -5.56 -16.12
CA LEU A 450 5.47 -5.12 -14.84
C LEU A 450 6.47 -4.39 -13.95
N ILE A 451 7.77 -4.47 -14.26
CA ILE A 451 8.83 -3.87 -13.46
C ILE A 451 9.37 -2.59 -14.11
N ASN A 452 9.73 -1.62 -13.29
CA ASN A 452 10.60 -0.52 -13.68
C ASN A 452 12.06 -1.01 -13.69
N GLU A 453 12.70 -1.02 -14.86
CA GLU A 453 14.09 -1.51 -15.03
C GLU A 453 15.10 -0.82 -14.09
N VAL A 454 14.79 0.41 -13.66
CA VAL A 454 15.70 1.27 -12.91
C VAL A 454 15.60 1.04 -11.41
N THR A 455 14.37 0.93 -10.89
CA THR A 455 14.15 0.69 -9.45
C THR A 455 14.06 -0.79 -9.12
N CYS A 456 13.86 -1.63 -10.14
CA CYS A 456 13.50 -3.04 -10.01
C CYS A 456 12.18 -3.25 -9.27
N ASP A 457 11.31 -2.24 -9.10
CA ASP A 457 10.00 -2.33 -8.46
C ASP A 457 8.85 -2.41 -9.46
N LEU A 458 7.62 -2.72 -9.01
CA LEU A 458 6.46 -2.66 -9.90
C LEU A 458 6.31 -1.25 -10.48
N ASN A 459 6.04 -1.16 -11.78
CA ASN A 459 5.67 0.08 -12.45
C ASN A 459 4.14 0.27 -12.41
N GLN A 460 3.63 1.35 -13.00
CA GLN A 460 2.18 1.59 -13.06
C GLN A 460 1.40 0.50 -13.82
N VAL A 461 2.00 -0.13 -14.83
CA VAL A 461 1.43 -1.28 -15.55
C VAL A 461 1.28 -2.47 -14.62
N GLY A 462 2.28 -2.73 -13.76
CA GLY A 462 2.20 -3.68 -12.65
C GLY A 462 1.00 -3.48 -11.74
N ILE A 463 0.74 -2.22 -11.35
CA ILE A 463 -0.41 -1.90 -10.49
C ILE A 463 -1.74 -2.03 -11.25
N ALA A 464 -1.83 -1.55 -12.49
CA ALA A 464 -3.01 -1.72 -13.31
C ALA A 464 -3.33 -3.20 -13.55
N TYR A 465 -2.31 -4.03 -13.79
CA TYR A 465 -2.43 -5.48 -13.87
C TYR A 465 -3.06 -6.07 -12.61
N LEU A 466 -2.55 -5.71 -11.43
CA LEU A 466 -3.07 -6.20 -10.16
C LEU A 466 -4.53 -5.80 -9.93
N LEU A 467 -4.89 -4.55 -10.25
CA LEU A 467 -6.28 -4.08 -10.15
C LEU A 467 -7.20 -4.77 -11.18
N TYR A 468 -6.69 -5.07 -12.37
CA TYR A 468 -7.41 -5.78 -13.41
C TYR A 468 -7.71 -7.23 -13.04
N ILE A 469 -6.72 -7.99 -12.52
CA ILE A 469 -6.95 -9.39 -12.11
C ILE A 469 -7.87 -9.52 -10.89
N LEU A 470 -7.98 -8.46 -10.07
CA LEU A 470 -8.97 -8.37 -8.99
C LEU A 470 -10.36 -7.93 -9.49
N ASN A 471 -10.49 -7.71 -10.81
CA ASN A 471 -11.68 -7.22 -11.50
C ASN A 471 -12.14 -5.83 -11.04
N ILE A 472 -11.29 -5.05 -10.37
CA ILE A 472 -11.62 -3.71 -9.85
C ILE A 472 -11.71 -2.70 -10.99
N ILE A 473 -10.84 -2.85 -11.99
CA ILE A 473 -10.87 -2.06 -13.22
C ILE A 473 -11.10 -2.96 -14.43
N ALA A 474 -11.73 -2.42 -15.45
CA ALA A 474 -11.89 -3.05 -16.75
C ALA A 474 -11.49 -2.06 -17.86
N PRO A 475 -10.94 -2.53 -18.99
CA PRO A 475 -10.66 -1.67 -20.13
C PRO A 475 -11.95 -0.97 -20.59
N GLU A 476 -11.85 0.28 -20.99
CA GLU A 476 -12.92 0.90 -21.77
C GLU A 476 -12.95 0.24 -23.16
N GLU A 477 -14.14 -0.11 -23.62
CA GLU A 477 -14.30 -0.59 -25.00
C GLU A 477 -14.12 0.63 -25.91
N ASP A 478 -13.21 0.50 -26.89
CA ASP A 478 -13.03 1.51 -27.92
C ASP A 478 -14.33 1.55 -28.75
N SER A 479 -15.19 2.55 -28.48
CA SER A 479 -16.50 2.74 -29.11
C SER A 479 -16.41 3.14 -30.57
#